data_AF-A0A7C6CZL4-F1
#
_entry.id   AF-A0A7C6CZL4-F1
#
_cell.length_a   1.000
_cell.length_b   1.000
_cell.length_c   1.000
_cell.angle_alpha   90.00
_cell.angle_beta   90.00
_cell.angle_gamma   90.00
#
_symmetry.space_group_name_H-M   'P 1'
#
loop_
_entity.id
_entity.type
_entity.pdbx_description
1 polymer ?
#
loop_
_entity_poly.entity_id
_entity_poly.type
_entity_poly.pdbx_seq_one_letter_code
_entity_poly.pdbx_strand_id
1 'polypeptide(L)'
;MISRRARGGGDTGLLSGMSESVVSRIVCGYLDRYSGAGCSNLRKAIQENVDLFQLWVDNASREGVMDLKQARYWTRKFPHVKGMVTSSNVKRWLVEKRRSDIVRTIEETPGGKEWLDWQLERFRSGLWGK
;
A
#
# COMPACT_ATOMS: atom_id res chain seq x y z
N MET A 1 -37.27 -24.75 -23.50
CA MET A 1 -36.41 -25.76 -22.82
C MET A 1 -35.13 -25.07 -22.35
N ILE A 2 -34.77 -25.35 -21.10
CA ILE A 2 -33.72 -24.70 -20.30
C ILE A 2 -32.34 -25.34 -20.58
N SER A 3 -31.28 -24.63 -20.16
CA SER A 3 -29.91 -25.09 -19.78
C SER A 3 -28.82 -24.79 -20.80
N ARG A 4 -27.66 -24.21 -20.46
CA ARG A 4 -27.05 -23.81 -19.17
C ARG A 4 -26.03 -22.70 -19.49
N ARG A 5 -26.20 -21.51 -18.92
CA ARG A 5 -25.09 -20.54 -18.79
C ARG A 5 -24.32 -20.86 -17.51
N ALA A 6 -23.00 -20.77 -17.65
CA ALA A 6 -21.97 -21.07 -16.69
C ALA A 6 -22.25 -20.57 -15.27
N ARG A 7 -21.97 -21.42 -14.27
CA ARG A 7 -21.58 -21.00 -12.92
C ARG A 7 -20.15 -21.48 -12.71
N GLY A 8 -19.23 -20.52 -12.61
CA GLY A 8 -17.83 -20.73 -12.30
C GLY A 8 -17.14 -19.38 -12.19
N GLY A 9 -17.44 -18.63 -11.12
CA GLY A 9 -16.89 -17.29 -10.92
C GLY A 9 -17.15 -16.66 -9.55
N GLY A 10 -17.46 -17.46 -8.53
CA GLY A 10 -17.82 -16.96 -7.20
C GLY A 10 -16.63 -16.72 -6.26
N ASP A 11 -15.59 -17.55 -6.33
CA ASP A 11 -14.57 -17.59 -5.27
C ASP A 11 -13.33 -16.73 -5.57
N THR A 12 -12.94 -16.60 -6.83
CA THR A 12 -11.77 -15.79 -7.22
C THR A 12 -11.99 -14.30 -7.00
N GLY A 13 -13.21 -13.78 -7.21
CA GLY A 13 -13.54 -12.36 -7.00
C GLY A 13 -13.54 -11.96 -5.52
N LEU A 14 -14.09 -12.81 -4.64
CA LEU A 14 -14.17 -12.55 -3.20
C LEU A 14 -12.78 -12.66 -2.54
N LEU A 15 -12.01 -13.68 -2.90
CA LEU A 15 -10.64 -13.86 -2.41
C LEU A 15 -9.70 -12.79 -2.95
N SER A 16 -9.90 -12.32 -4.18
CA SER A 16 -9.17 -11.17 -4.74
C SER A 16 -9.43 -9.90 -3.92
N GLY A 17 -10.70 -9.59 -3.63
CA GLY A 17 -11.06 -8.43 -2.80
C GLY A 17 -10.52 -8.50 -1.37
N MET A 18 -10.53 -9.68 -0.75
CA MET A 18 -9.91 -9.88 0.57
C MET A 18 -8.39 -9.70 0.52
N SER A 19 -7.73 -10.23 -0.50
CA SER A 19 -6.28 -10.15 -0.67
C SER A 19 -5.80 -8.71 -0.90
N GLU A 20 -6.54 -7.95 -1.70
CA GLU A 20 -6.29 -6.53 -1.96
C GLU A 20 -6.50 -5.70 -0.70
N SER A 21 -7.55 -5.97 0.08
CA SER A 21 -7.83 -5.26 1.33
C SER A 21 -6.69 -5.40 2.36
N VAL A 22 -6.12 -6.59 2.50
CA VAL A 22 -4.98 -6.83 3.41
C VAL A 22 -3.76 -6.01 2.98
N VAL A 23 -3.39 -6.08 1.69
CA VAL A 23 -2.23 -5.35 1.16
C VAL A 23 -2.45 -3.84 1.19
N SER A 24 -3.64 -3.38 0.83
CA SER A 24 -4.05 -1.97 0.91
C SER A 24 -3.96 -1.45 2.34
N ARG A 25 -4.41 -2.22 3.33
CA ARG A 25 -4.31 -1.84 4.75
C ARG A 25 -2.86 -1.70 5.19
N ILE A 26 -1.97 -2.59 4.73
CA ILE A 26 -0.53 -2.53 4.99
C ILE A 26 0.04 -1.24 4.36
N VAL A 27 -0.03 -1.08 3.04
CA VAL A 27 0.60 0.03 2.31
C VAL A 27 0.04 1.40 2.71
N CYS A 28 -1.29 1.56 2.71
CA CYS A 28 -1.91 2.83 3.09
C CYS A 28 -1.74 3.14 4.57
N GLY A 29 -1.68 2.12 5.43
CA GLY A 29 -1.43 2.31 6.87
C GLY A 29 -0.09 2.97 7.15
N TYR A 30 0.94 2.69 6.34
CA TYR A 30 2.24 3.34 6.48
C TYR A 30 2.23 4.80 6.02
N LEU A 31 1.65 5.06 4.85
CA LEU A 31 1.52 6.44 4.34
C LEU A 31 0.69 7.30 5.29
N ASP A 32 -0.38 6.73 5.84
CA ASP A 32 -1.21 7.36 6.87
C ASP A 32 -0.38 7.73 8.10
N ARG A 33 0.26 6.74 8.71
CA ARG A 33 0.99 6.91 9.97
C ARG A 33 2.09 7.98 9.88
N TYR A 34 2.84 7.99 8.79
CA TYR A 34 3.93 8.95 8.60
C TYR A 34 3.50 10.27 7.95
N SER A 35 2.20 10.45 7.64
CA SER A 35 1.74 11.70 7.03
C SER A 35 1.86 12.91 7.95
N GLY A 36 1.62 12.72 9.25
CA GLY A 36 1.57 13.82 10.21
C GLY A 36 0.37 14.75 9.99
N ALA A 37 0.18 15.70 10.90
CA ALA A 37 -0.92 16.66 10.81
C ALA A 37 -0.83 17.48 9.51
N GLY A 38 -1.92 17.52 8.74
CA GLY A 38 -1.95 18.23 7.46
C GLY A 38 -0.95 17.72 6.42
N CYS A 39 -0.50 16.45 6.52
CA CYS A 39 0.50 15.84 5.65
C CYS A 39 1.88 16.55 5.65
N SER A 40 2.21 17.32 6.69
CA SER A 40 3.47 18.07 6.77
C SER A 40 4.70 17.17 6.80
N ASN A 41 4.63 16.04 7.53
CA ASN A 41 5.72 15.06 7.59
C ASN A 41 5.87 14.35 6.25
N LEU A 42 4.78 14.06 5.54
CA LEU A 42 4.84 13.48 4.20
C LEU A 42 5.50 14.43 3.20
N ARG A 43 5.14 15.72 3.21
CA ARG A 43 5.78 16.71 2.35
C ARG A 43 7.28 16.78 2.60
N LYS A 44 7.68 16.81 3.87
CA LYS A 44 9.09 16.78 4.26
C LYS A 44 9.78 15.49 3.81
N ALA A 45 9.14 14.33 4.01
CA ALA A 45 9.66 13.04 3.60
C ALA A 45 9.89 12.95 2.08
N ILE A 46 9.00 13.54 1.28
CA ILE A 46 9.18 13.63 -0.18
C ILE A 46 10.37 14.53 -0.51
N GLN A 47 10.42 15.74 0.06
CA GLN A 47 11.46 16.73 -0.22
C GLN A 47 12.87 16.26 0.19
N GLU A 48 12.96 15.51 1.30
CA GLU A 48 14.22 14.95 1.82
C GLU A 48 14.48 13.52 1.29
N ASN A 49 13.62 13.01 0.40
CA ASN A 49 13.69 11.66 -0.16
C ASN A 49 13.84 10.54 0.90
N VAL A 50 13.08 10.65 1.98
CA VAL A 50 13.10 9.71 3.11
C VAL A 50 12.56 8.35 2.70
N ASP A 51 13.27 7.28 3.09
CA ASP A 51 12.80 5.90 2.93
C ASP A 51 11.78 5.53 4.03
N LEU A 52 10.49 5.77 3.78
CA LEU A 52 9.45 5.42 4.76
C LEU A 52 9.33 3.91 5.00
N PHE A 53 9.64 3.08 4.00
CA PHE A 53 9.69 1.64 4.20
C PHE A 53 10.76 1.28 5.24
N GLN A 54 11.97 1.82 5.11
CA GLN A 54 13.04 1.56 6.07
C GLN A 54 12.70 2.15 7.45
N LEU A 55 12.17 3.37 7.49
CA LEU A 55 11.74 4.02 8.74
C LEU A 55 10.72 3.15 9.49
N TRP A 56 9.76 2.56 8.77
CA TRP A 56 8.83 1.61 9.36
C TRP A 56 9.54 0.36 9.89
N VAL A 57 10.41 -0.27 9.10
CA VAL A 57 11.14 -1.47 9.52
C VAL A 57 11.90 -1.22 10.82
N ASP A 58 12.52 -0.06 10.96
CA ASP A 58 13.35 0.29 12.12
C ASP A 58 12.51 0.61 13.38
N ASN A 59 11.27 1.09 13.21
CA ASN A 59 10.43 1.57 14.30
C ASN A 59 9.23 0.66 14.63
N ALA A 60 8.93 -0.34 13.81
CA ALA A 60 7.68 -1.10 13.91
C ALA A 60 7.43 -1.70 15.30
N SER A 61 8.48 -2.26 15.93
CA SER A 61 8.42 -2.86 17.26
C SER A 61 8.14 -1.82 18.35
N ARG A 62 8.71 -0.62 18.23
CA ARG A 62 8.55 0.49 19.18
C ARG A 62 7.18 1.15 19.07
N GLU A 63 6.65 1.23 17.86
CA GLU A 63 5.35 1.83 17.57
C GLU A 63 4.17 0.87 17.81
N GLY A 64 4.43 -0.41 18.12
CA GLY A 64 3.40 -1.42 18.36
C GLY A 64 2.58 -1.74 17.10
N VAL A 65 3.19 -1.63 15.92
CA VAL A 65 2.53 -1.84 14.63
C VAL A 65 2.90 -3.20 14.04
N MET A 66 2.21 -3.60 12.97
CA MET A 66 2.59 -4.80 12.23
C MET A 66 4.05 -4.70 11.79
N ASP A 67 4.87 -5.66 12.18
CA ASP A 67 6.29 -5.70 11.82
C ASP A 67 6.51 -6.30 10.42
N LEU A 68 7.75 -6.23 9.92
CA LEU A 68 8.10 -6.75 8.60
C LEU A 68 7.86 -8.26 8.47
N LYS A 69 8.03 -9.02 9.54
CA LYS A 69 7.84 -10.48 9.52
C LYS A 69 6.36 -10.83 9.36
N GLN A 70 5.49 -10.16 10.11
CA GLN A 70 4.04 -10.29 10.03
C GLN A 70 3.51 -9.80 8.67
N ALA A 71 3.98 -8.65 8.20
CA ALA A 71 3.59 -8.12 6.89
C ALA A 71 3.97 -9.10 5.76
N ARG A 72 5.21 -9.62 5.78
CA ARG A 72 5.67 -10.66 4.83
C ARG A 72 4.84 -11.93 4.89
N TYR A 73 4.47 -12.37 6.10
CA TYR A 73 3.64 -13.54 6.28
C TYR A 73 2.30 -13.40 5.56
N TRP A 74 1.65 -12.24 5.68
CA TRP A 74 0.38 -11.98 5.01
C TRP A 74 0.54 -11.79 3.51
N THR A 75 1.51 -10.98 3.07
CA THR A 75 1.68 -10.63 1.65
C THR A 75 2.07 -11.84 0.80
N ARG A 76 2.89 -12.75 1.33
CA ARG A 76 3.29 -13.98 0.62
C ARG A 76 2.14 -14.95 0.37
N LYS A 77 1.04 -14.86 1.11
CA LYS A 77 -0.18 -15.63 0.82
C LYS A 77 -0.92 -15.12 -0.43
N PHE A 78 -0.57 -13.92 -0.91
CA PHE A 78 -1.24 -13.24 -2.00
C PHE A 78 -0.21 -12.74 -3.04
N PRO A 79 0.53 -13.64 -3.71
CA PRO A 79 1.59 -13.25 -4.64
C PRO A 79 1.07 -12.47 -5.84
N HIS A 80 -0.16 -12.73 -6.30
CA HIS A 80 -0.80 -12.02 -7.40
C HIS A 80 -1.03 -10.53 -7.11
N VAL A 81 -1.15 -10.15 -5.83
CA VAL A 81 -1.37 -8.75 -5.42
C VAL A 81 -0.09 -7.91 -5.52
N LYS A 82 1.10 -8.52 -5.63
CA LYS A 82 2.37 -7.79 -5.81
C LYS A 82 2.29 -6.81 -6.99
N GLY A 83 1.71 -7.25 -8.10
CA GLY A 83 1.51 -6.42 -9.30
C GLY A 83 0.45 -5.33 -9.16
N MET A 84 -0.40 -5.40 -8.14
CA MET A 84 -1.44 -4.40 -7.87
C MET A 84 -0.92 -3.22 -7.04
N VAL A 85 0.24 -3.34 -6.40
CA VAL A 85 0.86 -2.26 -5.63
C VAL A 85 1.49 -1.24 -6.58
N THR A 86 0.66 -0.48 -7.28
CA THR A 86 1.05 0.58 -8.22
C THR A 86 0.62 1.95 -7.70
N SER A 87 1.24 3.03 -8.18
CA SER A 87 0.88 4.39 -7.76
C SER A 87 -0.61 4.69 -7.96
N SER A 88 -1.18 4.32 -9.11
CA SER A 88 -2.61 4.50 -9.39
C SER A 88 -3.51 3.74 -8.40
N ASN A 89 -3.20 2.47 -8.11
CA ASN A 89 -3.98 1.68 -7.17
C ASN A 89 -3.83 2.17 -5.73
N VAL A 90 -2.62 2.55 -5.31
CA VAL A 90 -2.38 3.08 -3.97
C VAL A 90 -3.10 4.41 -3.77
N LYS A 91 -3.09 5.30 -4.78
CA LYS A 91 -3.89 6.53 -4.74
C LYS A 91 -5.38 6.23 -4.64
N ARG A 92 -5.90 5.27 -5.44
CA ARG A 92 -7.30 4.83 -5.33
C ARG A 92 -7.61 4.31 -3.92
N TRP A 93 -6.77 3.44 -3.35
CA TRP A 93 -6.95 2.90 -2.00
C TRP A 93 -6.96 3.98 -0.93
N LEU A 94 -6.09 5.00 -1.06
CA LEU A 94 -6.07 6.14 -0.15
C LEU A 94 -7.37 6.96 -0.25
N VAL A 95 -7.87 7.22 -1.46
CA VAL A 95 -9.16 7.91 -1.66
C VAL A 95 -10.30 7.09 -1.07
N GLU A 96 -10.36 5.77 -1.30
CA GLU A 96 -11.36 4.87 -0.71
C GLU A 96 -11.33 4.89 0.83
N LYS A 97 -10.14 5.09 1.43
CA LYS A 97 -9.93 5.27 2.87
C LYS A 97 -10.13 6.70 3.36
N ARG A 98 -10.69 7.60 2.53
CA ARG A 98 -10.90 9.02 2.82
C ARG A 98 -9.61 9.79 3.14
N ARG A 99 -8.48 9.35 2.58
CA ARG A 99 -7.16 9.99 2.69
C ARG A 99 -6.72 10.67 1.39
N SER A 100 -7.65 11.40 0.78
CA SER A 100 -7.38 12.20 -0.42
C SER A 100 -6.38 13.34 -0.15
N ASP A 101 -6.22 13.74 1.12
CA ASP A 101 -5.20 14.68 1.57
C ASP A 101 -3.77 14.17 1.31
N ILE A 102 -3.51 12.88 1.53
CA ILE A 102 -2.22 12.23 1.23
C ILE A 102 -1.97 12.24 -0.26
N VAL A 103 -2.97 11.83 -1.06
CA VAL A 103 -2.86 11.79 -2.52
C VAL A 103 -2.51 13.16 -3.08
N ARG A 104 -3.29 14.17 -2.68
CA ARG A 104 -3.04 15.56 -3.07
C ARG A 104 -1.64 16.03 -2.65
N THR A 105 -1.20 15.71 -1.43
CA THR A 105 0.15 16.10 -0.98
C THR A 105 1.25 15.47 -1.83
N ILE A 106 1.09 14.19 -2.21
CA ILE A 106 2.04 13.51 -3.10
C ILE A 106 2.05 14.16 -4.49
N GLU A 107 0.89 14.56 -5.01
CA GLU A 107 0.77 15.16 -6.34
C GLU A 107 1.27 16.61 -6.41
N GLU A 108 1.06 17.38 -5.34
CA GLU A 108 1.44 18.79 -5.27
C GLU A 108 2.90 19.00 -4.84
N THR A 109 3.52 18.03 -4.16
CA THR A 109 4.91 18.16 -3.72
C THR A 109 5.86 17.81 -4.86
N PRO A 110 6.82 18.69 -5.22
CA PRO A 110 7.81 18.40 -6.24
C PRO A 110 8.55 17.07 -5.98
N GLY A 111 8.63 16.21 -7.00
CA GLY A 111 9.24 14.87 -6.90
C GLY A 111 8.36 13.83 -6.21
N GLY A 112 7.13 14.16 -5.79
CA GLY A 112 6.27 13.24 -5.05
C GLY A 112 5.83 12.01 -5.83
N LYS A 113 5.65 12.12 -7.15
CA LYS A 113 5.33 10.96 -8.00
C LYS A 113 6.48 9.97 -8.02
N GLU A 114 7.68 10.44 -8.33
CA GLU A 114 8.91 9.64 -8.40
C GLU A 114 9.23 9.01 -7.03
N TRP A 115 9.07 9.79 -5.96
CA TRP A 115 9.21 9.31 -4.60
C TRP A 115 8.21 8.20 -4.27
N LEU A 116 6.92 8.36 -4.64
CA LEU A 116 5.92 7.33 -4.41
C LEU A 116 6.25 6.06 -5.20
N ASP A 117 6.59 6.17 -6.48
CA ASP A 117 6.95 5.01 -7.31
C ASP A 117 8.16 4.25 -6.72
N TRP A 118 9.17 5.00 -6.25
CA TRP A 118 10.31 4.44 -5.54
C TRP A 118 9.91 3.75 -4.22
N GLN A 119 9.10 4.39 -3.38
CA GLN A 119 8.56 3.80 -2.15
C GLN A 119 7.82 2.49 -2.45
N LEU A 120 6.96 2.48 -3.47
CA LEU A 120 6.20 1.28 -3.83
C LEU A 120 7.10 0.15 -4.33
N GLU A 121 8.20 0.44 -5.01
CA GLU A 121 9.19 -0.58 -5.35
C GLU A 121 9.88 -1.13 -4.10
N ARG A 122 10.24 -0.26 -3.14
CA ARG A 122 10.78 -0.69 -1.83
C ARG A 122 9.79 -1.60 -1.11
N PHE A 123 8.51 -1.25 -1.08
CA PHE A 123 7.45 -2.09 -0.51
C PHE A 123 7.31 -3.44 -1.23
N ARG A 124 7.25 -3.46 -2.56
CA ARG A 124 7.12 -4.70 -3.35
C ARG A 124 8.29 -5.64 -3.08
N SER A 125 9.52 -5.14 -3.20
CA SER A 125 10.75 -5.89 -2.95
C SER A 125 10.87 -6.32 -1.48
N GLY A 126 10.52 -5.44 -0.55
CA GLY A 126 10.62 -5.69 0.89
C GLY A 126 9.61 -6.72 1.41
N LEU A 127 8.37 -6.68 0.93
CA LEU A 127 7.27 -7.52 1.41
C LEU A 127 7.18 -8.88 0.70
N TRP A 128 7.51 -8.97 -0.59
CA TRP A 128 7.47 -10.25 -1.32
C TRP A 128 8.83 -10.90 -1.47
N GLY A 129 9.92 -10.19 -1.17
CA GLY A 129 11.28 -10.62 -1.51
C GLY A 129 11.63 -10.23 -2.94
N LYS A 130 12.93 -10.31 -3.25
CA LYS A 130 13.44 -10.26 -4.62
C LYS A 130 13.06 -11.54 -5.34
#